data_AF-A0AAV5F0N0-F1
#
_entry.id   AF-A0AAV5F0N0-F1
#
_cell.length_a   1.000
_cell.length_b   1.000
_cell.length_c   1.000
_cell.angle_alpha   90.00
_cell.angle_beta   90.00
_cell.angle_gamma   90.00
#
_symmetry.space_group_name_H-M   'P 1'
#
loop_
_entity.id
_entity.type
_entity.pdbx_description
1 polymer ?
#
loop_
_entity_poly.entity_id
_entity_poly.type
_entity_poly.pdbx_seq_one_letter_code
_entity_poly.pdbx_strand_id
1 'polypeptide(L)'
;MIWLGDLNYRMSLSYEDTRTLLEENDWDALLEKDQLIIEREAGRVFRGWKEGKISFAPTYKYTHNSDAYAGETVKSKKKRRTPAWCDRILWNGDGIEQLQYLRGESRFSDHRPVCGVFAIEVDADNVSSKIKRGYYSVTSRMGNDKPALTQGMSSVSPRHRVSTLHRQVTVTDRGEKIVRLFIHSISGH
;
A
#
# COMPACT_ATOMS: atom_id res chain seq x y z
N MET A 1 2.60 -9.41 13.07
CA MET A 1 3.00 -8.03 12.71
C MET A 1 2.29 -7.63 11.44
N ILE A 2 1.81 -6.38 11.34
CA ILE A 2 1.18 -5.84 10.12
C ILE A 2 2.00 -4.61 9.70
N TRP A 3 2.36 -4.55 8.41
CA TRP A 3 3.08 -3.48 7.75
C TRP A 3 2.20 -2.89 6.66
N LEU A 4 2.12 -1.56 6.59
CA LEU A 4 1.20 -0.90 5.68
C LEU A 4 1.69 0.49 5.31
N GLY A 5 1.24 0.97 4.16
CA GLY A 5 1.45 2.34 3.72
C GLY A 5 1.68 2.42 2.22
N ASP A 6 2.15 3.59 1.80
CA ASP A 6 2.60 3.82 0.43
C ASP A 6 4.02 3.30 0.24
N LEU A 7 4.14 2.10 -0.31
CA LEU A 7 5.42 1.47 -0.60
C LEU A 7 6.02 1.96 -1.93
N ASN A 8 5.24 2.68 -2.74
CA ASN A 8 5.66 3.34 -3.98
C ASN A 8 6.30 2.41 -5.04
N TYR A 9 6.07 1.10 -4.96
CA TYR A 9 6.34 0.17 -6.05
C TYR A 9 5.44 0.47 -7.24
N ARG A 10 5.98 0.31 -8.45
CA ARG A 10 5.32 0.67 -9.71
C ARG A 10 5.09 -0.55 -10.59
N MET A 11 4.35 -0.32 -11.67
CA MET A 11 4.21 -1.31 -12.74
C MET A 11 5.46 -1.35 -13.61
N SER A 12 5.91 -2.55 -13.95
CA SER A 12 7.01 -2.81 -14.90
C SER A 12 6.49 -2.90 -16.35
N LEU A 13 5.53 -2.05 -16.70
CA LEU A 13 4.90 -1.96 -18.02
C LEU A 13 4.93 -0.52 -18.54
N SER A 14 4.84 -0.39 -19.86
CA SER A 14 4.55 0.91 -20.47
C SER A 14 3.15 1.37 -20.05
N TYR A 15 2.90 2.68 -20.16
CA TYR A 15 1.56 3.21 -19.87
C TYR A 15 0.53 2.64 -20.85
N GLU A 16 0.89 2.51 -22.13
CA GLU A 16 0.02 1.98 -23.17
C GLU A 16 -0.41 0.54 -22.85
N ASP A 17 0.52 -0.35 -22.53
CA ASP A 17 0.20 -1.75 -22.23
C ASP A 17 -0.60 -1.87 -20.93
N THR A 18 -0.25 -1.05 -19.92
CA THR A 18 -1.01 -0.98 -18.67
C THR A 18 -2.46 -0.56 -18.93
N ARG A 19 -2.67 0.41 -19.83
CA ARG A 19 -3.99 0.91 -20.19
C ARG A 19 -4.85 -0.16 -20.84
N THR A 20 -4.29 -0.94 -21.78
CA THR A 20 -5.03 -2.04 -22.42
C THR A 20 -5.57 -3.02 -21.38
N LEU A 21 -4.71 -3.49 -20.47
CA LEU A 21 -5.13 -4.42 -19.42
C LEU A 21 -6.10 -3.79 -18.40
N LEU A 22 -5.98 -2.48 -18.14
CA LEU A 22 -6.93 -1.74 -17.31
C LEU A 22 -8.32 -1.69 -17.93
N GLU A 23 -8.42 -1.46 -19.24
CA GLU A 23 -9.69 -1.42 -19.98
C GLU A 23 -10.38 -2.79 -20.00
N GLU A 24 -9.60 -3.87 -19.95
CA GLU A 24 -10.06 -5.26 -19.84
C GLU A 24 -10.38 -5.70 -18.40
N ASN A 25 -10.00 -4.90 -17.41
CA ASN A 25 -10.02 -5.24 -15.98
C ASN A 25 -9.22 -6.51 -15.64
N ASP A 26 -8.15 -6.79 -16.39
CA ASP A 26 -7.28 -7.95 -16.15
C ASP A 26 -6.26 -7.64 -15.05
N TRP A 27 -6.73 -7.69 -13.81
CA TRP A 27 -5.90 -7.42 -12.63
C TRP A 27 -4.81 -8.47 -12.44
N ASP A 28 -5.09 -9.73 -12.75
CA ASP A 28 -4.14 -10.82 -12.54
C ASP A 28 -2.93 -10.63 -13.49
N ALA A 29 -3.16 -10.32 -14.78
CA ALA A 29 -2.08 -10.03 -15.73
C ALA A 29 -1.29 -8.76 -15.38
N LEU A 30 -1.95 -7.73 -14.86
CA LEU A 30 -1.27 -6.52 -14.36
C LEU A 30 -0.39 -6.85 -13.14
N LEU A 31 -0.90 -7.63 -12.18
CA LEU A 31 -0.18 -7.97 -10.96
C LEU A 31 1.08 -8.80 -11.22
N GLU A 32 1.14 -9.60 -12.28
CA GLU A 32 2.38 -10.25 -12.71
C GLU A 32 3.52 -9.25 -13.02
N LYS A 33 3.18 -8.00 -13.34
CA LYS A 33 4.14 -6.95 -13.68
C LYS A 33 4.31 -5.93 -12.55
N ASP A 34 3.69 -6.16 -11.38
CA ASP A 34 3.86 -5.34 -10.19
C ASP A 34 5.24 -5.55 -9.58
N GLN A 35 5.99 -4.46 -9.40
CA GLN A 35 7.36 -4.56 -8.87
C GLN A 35 7.42 -5.17 -7.48
N LEU A 36 6.45 -4.91 -6.58
CA LEU A 36 6.51 -5.50 -5.24
C LEU A 36 6.34 -7.02 -5.30
N ILE A 37 5.40 -7.52 -6.12
CA ILE A 37 5.22 -8.96 -6.33
C ILE A 37 6.51 -9.58 -6.88
N ILE A 38 7.07 -9.02 -7.95
CA ILE A 38 8.30 -9.51 -8.57
C ILE A 38 9.47 -9.56 -7.56
N GLU A 39 9.66 -8.49 -6.78
CA GLU A 39 10.73 -8.41 -5.78
C GLU A 39 10.53 -9.39 -4.62
N ARG A 40 9.27 -9.69 -4.25
CA ARG A 40 8.93 -10.68 -3.22
C ARG A 40 9.13 -12.11 -3.70
N GLU A 41 8.70 -12.42 -4.91
CA GLU A 41 8.88 -13.74 -5.53
C GLU A 41 10.36 -14.07 -5.72
N ALA A 42 11.16 -13.07 -6.08
CA ALA A 42 12.62 -13.22 -6.13
C ALA A 42 13.30 -13.25 -4.75
N GLY A 43 12.53 -13.13 -3.65
CA GLY A 43 13.04 -13.15 -2.29
C GLY A 43 13.98 -11.97 -1.98
N ARG A 44 13.85 -10.81 -2.64
CA ARG A 44 14.71 -9.65 -2.37
C ARG A 44 14.16 -8.77 -1.24
N VAL A 45 12.84 -8.74 -1.08
CA VAL A 45 12.15 -7.94 -0.06
C VAL A 45 11.05 -8.74 0.63
N PHE A 46 10.67 -8.32 1.84
CA PHE A 46 9.51 -8.87 2.58
C PHE A 46 9.47 -10.42 2.67
N ARG A 47 10.63 -11.08 2.86
CA ARG A 47 10.70 -12.54 3.04
C ARG A 47 9.82 -12.99 4.21
N GLY A 48 8.99 -14.01 3.98
CA GLY A 48 8.05 -14.55 4.98
C GLY A 48 6.81 -13.69 5.23
N TRP A 49 6.69 -12.52 4.62
CA TRP A 49 5.48 -11.71 4.71
C TRP A 49 4.44 -12.19 3.69
N LYS A 50 3.18 -12.14 4.10
CA LYS A 50 1.98 -12.44 3.33
C LYS A 50 1.30 -11.14 2.90
N GLU A 51 0.58 -11.21 1.79
CA GLU A 51 -0.30 -10.14 1.29
C GLU A 51 -1.56 -10.82 0.72
N GLY A 52 -2.73 -10.21 0.89
CA GLY A 52 -3.99 -10.77 0.41
C GLY A 52 -4.11 -10.63 -1.10
N LYS A 53 -5.00 -11.42 -1.70
CA LYS A 53 -5.30 -11.29 -3.12
C LYS A 53 -5.82 -9.88 -3.39
N ILE A 54 -5.15 -9.16 -4.28
CA ILE A 54 -5.60 -7.87 -4.79
C ILE A 54 -6.61 -8.16 -5.90
N SER A 55 -7.84 -7.69 -5.74
CA SER A 55 -8.93 -7.83 -6.71
C SER A 55 -9.57 -6.48 -7.06
N PHE A 56 -8.82 -5.40 -6.87
CA PHE A 56 -9.24 -4.03 -7.10
C PHE A 56 -8.25 -3.30 -8.00
N ALA A 57 -8.75 -2.33 -8.76
CA ALA A 57 -7.95 -1.53 -9.68
C ALA A 57 -6.86 -0.70 -8.96
N PRO A 58 -5.75 -0.36 -9.66
CA PRO A 58 -4.63 0.43 -9.12
C PRO A 58 -5.06 1.65 -8.31
N THR A 59 -4.32 1.96 -7.24
CA THR A 59 -4.69 3.04 -6.30
C THR A 59 -4.08 4.39 -6.66
N TYR A 60 -3.10 4.40 -7.56
CA TYR A 60 -2.35 5.59 -8.00
C TYR A 60 -2.21 5.56 -9.52
N LYS A 61 -2.08 6.67 -10.26
CA LYS A 61 -2.30 8.07 -9.88
C LYS A 61 -3.60 8.57 -10.49
N TYR A 62 -4.47 9.14 -9.68
CA TYR A 62 -5.72 9.74 -10.14
C TYR A 62 -5.58 11.24 -10.41
N THR A 63 -6.41 11.74 -11.33
CA THR A 63 -6.64 13.18 -11.47
C THR A 63 -7.43 13.68 -10.26
N HIS A 64 -7.14 14.90 -9.80
CA HIS A 64 -7.80 15.46 -8.62
C HIS A 64 -9.33 15.49 -8.80
N ASN A 65 -10.06 15.02 -7.78
CA ASN A 65 -11.52 14.94 -7.78
C ASN A 65 -12.12 14.19 -8.99
N SER A 66 -11.44 13.17 -9.50
CA SER A 66 -11.85 12.41 -10.68
C SER A 66 -11.49 10.93 -10.55
N ASP A 67 -12.24 10.08 -11.25
CA ASP A 67 -11.94 8.63 -11.41
C ASP A 67 -11.02 8.33 -12.60
N ALA A 68 -10.67 9.35 -13.39
CA ALA A 68 -9.71 9.19 -14.48
C ALA A 68 -8.28 9.14 -13.93
N TYR A 69 -7.48 8.19 -14.41
CA TYR A 69 -6.06 8.17 -14.12
C TYR A 69 -5.38 9.42 -14.72
N ALA A 70 -4.44 10.00 -13.97
CA ALA A 70 -3.73 11.22 -14.37
C ALA A 70 -2.96 11.07 -15.69
N GLY A 71 -2.71 9.85 -16.16
CA GLY A 71 -2.07 9.64 -17.45
C GLY A 71 -2.99 9.86 -18.65
N GLU A 72 -4.31 9.80 -18.48
CA GLU A 72 -5.29 9.92 -19.56
C GLU A 72 -5.48 11.36 -20.00
N THR A 73 -5.38 12.30 -19.06
CA THR A 73 -5.67 13.73 -19.27
C THR A 73 -4.45 14.54 -19.72
N VAL A 74 -3.26 13.92 -19.76
CA VAL A 74 -1.99 14.62 -19.98
C VAL A 74 -1.59 14.56 -21.45
N LYS A 75 -1.54 15.74 -22.10
CA LYS A 75 -1.11 15.90 -23.51
C LYS A 75 0.36 15.53 -23.77
N SER A 76 1.21 15.47 -22.73
CA SER A 76 2.64 15.21 -22.86
C SER A 76 3.03 13.86 -22.24
N LYS A 77 3.56 12.93 -23.07
CA LYS A 77 4.04 11.62 -22.62
C LYS A 77 5.04 11.70 -21.44
N LYS A 78 5.83 12.78 -21.34
CA LYS A 78 6.83 12.99 -20.28
C LYS A 78 6.25 13.17 -18.87
N LYS A 79 4.99 13.59 -18.74
CA LYS A 79 4.32 13.79 -17.44
C LYS A 79 3.37 12.66 -17.06
N ARG A 80 3.23 11.66 -17.94
CA ARG A 80 2.31 10.54 -17.78
C ARG A 80 2.82 9.61 -16.68
N ARG A 81 1.96 9.26 -15.73
CA ARG A 81 2.25 8.25 -14.70
C ARG A 81 1.44 7.00 -15.01
N THR A 82 2.13 5.88 -15.11
CA THR A 82 1.51 4.56 -15.20
C THR A 82 0.74 4.28 -13.91
N PRO A 83 -0.55 3.86 -14.00
CA PRO A 83 -1.29 3.43 -12.82
C PRO A 83 -0.56 2.31 -12.08
N ALA A 84 -0.61 2.29 -10.74
CA ALA A 84 0.10 1.32 -9.90
C ALA A 84 -0.57 1.11 -8.53
N TRP A 85 -0.32 -0.04 -7.91
CA TRP A 85 -0.67 -0.33 -6.51
C TRP A 85 0.46 0.12 -5.58
N CYS A 86 0.48 1.41 -5.28
CA CYS A 86 1.49 1.97 -4.38
C CYS A 86 1.14 1.75 -2.90
N ASP A 87 -0.16 1.68 -2.57
CA ASP A 87 -0.67 1.54 -1.21
C ASP A 87 -0.91 0.06 -0.88
N ARG A 88 -0.15 -0.49 0.07
CA ARG A 88 -0.10 -1.95 0.34
C ARG A 88 -0.25 -2.26 1.82
N ILE A 89 -0.80 -3.44 2.11
CA ILE A 89 -0.92 -3.98 3.48
C ILE A 89 -0.38 -5.42 3.47
N LEU A 90 0.71 -5.65 4.19
CA LEU A 90 1.36 -6.94 4.35
C LEU A 90 1.34 -7.36 5.83
N TRP A 91 1.42 -8.66 6.09
CA TRP A 91 1.54 -9.18 7.45
C TRP A 91 2.50 -10.35 7.54
N ASN A 92 3.02 -10.59 8.74
CA ASN A 92 3.87 -11.74 9.05
C ASN A 92 3.58 -12.20 10.48
N GLY A 93 3.57 -13.50 10.71
CA GLY A 93 3.24 -14.15 11.97
C GLY A 93 2.02 -15.06 11.87
N ASP A 94 1.91 -15.93 12.86
CA ASP A 94 0.83 -16.91 12.99
C ASP A 94 -0.41 -16.28 13.65
N GLY A 95 -1.56 -16.95 13.52
CA GLY A 95 -2.82 -16.48 14.08
C GLY A 95 -3.34 -15.17 13.45
N ILE A 96 -2.83 -14.77 12.28
CA ILE A 96 -3.30 -13.59 11.53
C ILE A 96 -3.91 -14.04 10.20
N GLU A 97 -5.21 -13.84 10.06
CA GLU A 97 -5.97 -14.09 8.85
C GLU A 97 -6.50 -12.77 8.27
N GLN A 98 -6.24 -12.50 6.99
CA GLN A 98 -6.83 -11.35 6.31
C GLN A 98 -8.19 -11.75 5.74
N LEU A 99 -9.25 -11.18 6.30
CA LEU A 99 -10.64 -11.41 5.89
C LEU A 99 -11.04 -10.57 4.67
N GLN A 100 -10.52 -9.34 4.56
CA GLN A 100 -10.84 -8.43 3.45
C GLN A 100 -9.62 -7.60 3.04
N TYR A 101 -9.51 -7.33 1.74
CA TYR A 101 -8.54 -6.40 1.16
C TYR A 101 -9.20 -5.57 0.06
N LEU A 102 -9.47 -4.30 0.34
CA LEU A 102 -10.38 -3.48 -0.45
C LEU A 102 -9.78 -2.11 -0.75
N ARG A 103 -10.17 -1.54 -1.89
CA ARG A 103 -9.98 -0.12 -2.21
C ARG A 103 -11.25 0.66 -1.88
N GLY A 104 -11.10 1.87 -1.34
CA GLY A 104 -12.20 2.83 -1.22
C GLY A 104 -12.16 3.90 -2.32
N GLU A 105 -13.30 4.56 -2.56
CA GLU A 105 -13.48 5.47 -3.70
C GLU A 105 -13.36 6.96 -3.35
N SER A 106 -12.71 7.29 -2.24
CA SER A 106 -12.47 8.69 -1.86
C SER A 106 -11.57 9.38 -2.89
N ARG A 107 -12.00 10.57 -3.35
CA ARG A 107 -11.31 11.38 -4.38
C ARG A 107 -10.52 12.57 -3.82
N PHE A 108 -10.32 12.61 -2.49
CA PHE A 108 -9.65 13.74 -1.82
C PHE A 108 -8.14 13.82 -2.11
N SER A 109 -7.52 12.71 -2.53
CA SER A 109 -6.13 12.68 -2.97
C SER A 109 -5.98 12.06 -4.37
N ASP A 110 -4.77 12.10 -4.92
CA ASP A 110 -4.40 11.37 -6.14
C ASP A 110 -4.19 9.86 -5.90
N HIS A 111 -4.45 9.41 -4.67
CA HIS A 111 -4.51 8.02 -4.26
C HIS A 111 -5.93 7.62 -3.87
N ARG A 112 -6.27 6.35 -4.06
CA ARG A 112 -7.47 5.73 -3.48
C ARG A 112 -7.11 5.06 -2.15
N PRO A 113 -7.89 5.26 -1.07
CA PRO A 113 -7.64 4.60 0.21
C PRO A 113 -7.70 3.07 0.08
N VAL A 114 -6.91 2.37 0.90
CA VAL A 114 -6.91 0.91 0.97
C VAL A 114 -7.29 0.47 2.38
N CYS A 115 -8.08 -0.60 2.48
CA CYS A 115 -8.57 -1.18 3.70
C CYS A 115 -8.18 -2.66 3.79
N GLY A 116 -7.70 -3.06 4.96
CA GLY A 116 -7.49 -4.47 5.33
C GLY A 116 -8.28 -4.81 6.58
N VAL A 117 -9.04 -5.91 6.55
CA VAL A 117 -9.72 -6.46 7.73
C VAL A 117 -9.04 -7.77 8.11
N PHE A 118 -8.67 -7.91 9.38
CA PHE A 118 -7.95 -9.06 9.90
C PHE A 118 -8.68 -9.68 11.09
N ALA A 119 -8.73 -11.01 11.12
CA ALA A 119 -8.94 -11.76 12.35
C ALA A 119 -7.57 -12.09 12.95
N ILE A 120 -7.41 -11.79 14.24
CA ILE A 120 -6.18 -12.05 14.97
C ILE A 120 -6.52 -12.87 16.21
N GLU A 121 -5.98 -14.08 16.27
CA GLU A 121 -6.00 -14.92 17.45
C GLU A 121 -5.16 -14.26 18.54
N VAL A 122 -5.72 -14.17 19.75
CA VAL A 122 -5.02 -13.63 20.91
C VAL A 122 -5.05 -14.66 22.00
N ASP A 123 -3.88 -15.16 22.36
CA ASP A 123 -3.75 -16.10 23.46
C ASP A 123 -4.02 -15.38 24.78
N ALA A 124 -5.05 -15.83 25.51
CA ALA A 124 -5.57 -15.13 26.70
C ALA A 124 -4.53 -15.08 27.83
N ASP A 125 -3.60 -16.02 27.87
CA ASP A 125 -2.62 -16.18 28.95
C ASP A 125 -1.48 -15.16 28.91
N ASN A 126 -1.29 -14.44 27.79
CA ASN A 126 -0.28 -13.38 27.65
C ASN A 126 -0.85 -11.95 27.81
N VAL A 127 -2.14 -11.82 28.14
CA VAL A 127 -2.82 -10.51 28.14
C VAL A 127 -2.57 -9.70 29.43
N SER A 128 -2.02 -10.29 30.50
CA SER A 128 -1.92 -9.61 31.80
C SER A 128 -0.79 -8.55 31.93
N SER A 129 0.12 -8.38 30.97
CA SER A 129 1.26 -7.48 31.19
C SER A 129 1.59 -6.46 30.09
N LYS A 130 0.93 -6.43 28.91
CA LYS A 130 1.31 -5.49 27.84
C LYS A 130 0.18 -4.92 26.95
N ILE A 131 -1.04 -4.70 27.46
CA ILE A 131 -1.95 -3.76 26.78
C ILE A 131 -1.51 -2.32 27.09
N LYS A 132 -0.38 -1.90 26.50
CA LYS A 132 -0.20 -0.48 26.20
C LYS A 132 -1.10 -0.20 25.00
N ARG A 133 -2.09 0.67 25.18
CA ARG A 133 -2.84 1.31 24.09
C ARG A 133 -1.86 2.12 23.23
N GLY A 134 -1.11 1.42 22.39
CA GLY A 134 -0.12 2.00 21.49
C GLY A 134 -0.79 2.33 20.16
N TYR A 135 -0.94 3.63 19.91
CA TYR A 135 -1.04 4.15 18.55
C TYR A 135 0.27 3.78 17.84
N TYR A 136 0.23 2.87 16.87
CA TYR A 136 1.33 2.74 15.93
C TYR A 136 1.22 3.88 14.93
N SER A 137 1.67 5.08 15.33
CA SER A 137 2.03 6.11 14.36
C SER A 137 3.36 5.70 13.74
N VAL A 138 3.34 5.03 12.59
CA VAL A 138 4.54 4.97 11.74
C VAL A 138 4.68 6.35 11.11
N THR A 139 5.33 7.26 11.84
CA THR A 139 6.03 8.36 11.18
C THR A 139 7.31 7.76 10.63
N SER A 140 7.45 7.74 9.31
CA SER A 140 8.70 7.37 8.65
C SER A 140 9.75 8.43 8.97
N ARG A 141 10.42 8.32 10.13
CA ARG A 141 11.66 9.03 10.40
C ARG A 141 12.77 8.25 9.71
N MET A 142 13.23 8.76 8.56
CA MET A 142 14.46 8.28 7.94
C MET A 142 15.63 8.54 8.89
N GLY A 143 16.20 7.47 9.44
CA GLY A 143 17.54 7.47 10.02
C GLY A 143 18.56 7.19 8.93
N ASN A 144 19.54 8.08 8.81
CA ASN A 144 20.67 7.98 7.89
C ASN A 144 21.51 6.74 8.20
N ASP A 145 21.64 5.84 7.23
CA ASP A 145 22.85 5.04 7.03
C ASP A 145 23.14 5.00 5.52
N LYS A 146 24.21 5.68 5.10
CA LYS A 146 24.73 5.65 3.72
C LYS A 146 25.83 4.59 3.62
N PRO A 147 25.84 3.72 2.60
CA PRO A 147 27.09 3.26 2.01
C PRO A 147 27.49 4.20 0.85
N ALA A 148 28.79 4.31 0.65
CA ALA A 148 29.46 5.33 -0.13
C ALA A 148 29.40 5.14 -1.67
N LEU A 149 29.78 6.25 -2.34
CA LEU A 149 30.33 6.44 -3.70
C LEU A 149 29.39 6.85 -4.87
N THR A 150 29.48 8.17 -5.17
CA THR A 150 29.69 8.87 -6.49
C THR A 150 28.76 8.56 -7.68
N GLN A 151 28.24 9.48 -8.50
CA GLN A 151 28.38 10.92 -8.77
C GLN A 151 27.11 11.39 -9.55
N GLY A 152 26.75 12.68 -9.49
CA GLY A 152 26.09 13.36 -10.64
C GLY A 152 24.61 13.77 -10.56
N MET A 153 24.38 14.99 -10.06
CA MET A 153 23.43 16.03 -10.54
C MET A 153 21.90 15.94 -10.32
N SER A 154 21.41 17.12 -9.87
CA SER A 154 20.04 17.65 -9.78
C SER A 154 19.17 17.22 -8.59
N SER A 155 19.23 18.06 -7.56
CA SER A 155 18.33 18.06 -6.40
C SER A 155 16.92 18.52 -6.79
N VAL A 156 15.95 17.62 -6.66
CA VAL A 156 14.54 17.98 -6.51
C VAL A 156 14.09 17.51 -5.13
N SER A 157 13.72 18.44 -4.26
CA SER A 157 13.29 18.17 -2.89
C SER A 157 12.16 17.13 -2.83
N PRO A 158 12.21 16.15 -1.91
CA PRO A 158 11.09 15.26 -1.69
C PRO A 158 9.93 16.05 -1.10
N ARG A 159 8.80 16.14 -1.83
CA ARG A 159 7.52 16.48 -1.21
C ARG A 159 7.24 15.44 -0.14
N HIS A 160 7.05 15.87 1.09
CA HIS A 160 6.74 14.97 2.20
C HIS A 160 5.36 14.36 1.93
N ARG A 161 5.29 13.04 1.79
CA ARG A 161 4.04 12.30 1.63
C ARG A 161 3.59 11.83 3.01
N VAL A 162 2.33 12.06 3.35
CA VAL A 162 1.75 11.67 4.64
C VAL A 162 0.69 10.62 4.39
N SER A 163 0.86 9.44 4.98
CA SER A 163 -0.18 8.42 5.02
C SER A 163 -0.91 8.49 6.36
N THR A 164 -2.22 8.65 6.31
CA THR A 164 -3.07 8.60 7.50
C THR A 164 -3.54 7.16 7.72
N LEU A 165 -3.33 6.64 8.93
CA LEU A 165 -3.82 5.33 9.35
C LEU A 165 -4.99 5.51 10.31
N HIS A 166 -6.14 4.92 9.97
CA HIS A 166 -7.24 4.73 10.89
C HIS A 166 -7.35 3.25 11.27
N ARG A 167 -7.45 2.97 12.57
CA ARG A 167 -7.54 1.61 13.11
C ARG A 167 -8.79 1.48 13.96
N GLN A 168 -9.59 0.46 13.67
CA GLN A 168 -10.71 0.04 14.50
C GLN A 168 -10.48 -1.39 14.99
N VAL A 169 -10.76 -1.67 16.27
CA VAL A 169 -10.60 -2.99 16.87
C VAL A 169 -11.92 -3.39 17.53
N THR A 170 -12.39 -4.59 17.22
CA THR A 170 -13.56 -5.22 17.84
C THR A 170 -13.15 -6.58 18.38
N VAL A 171 -13.65 -6.97 19.56
CA VAL A 171 -13.42 -8.30 20.14
C VAL A 171 -14.68 -9.13 19.92
N THR A 172 -14.53 -10.37 19.42
CA THR A 172 -15.66 -11.30 19.25
C THR A 172 -15.91 -12.09 20.55
N ASP A 173 -17.10 -12.66 20.69
CA ASP A 173 -17.46 -13.51 21.83
C ASP A 173 -16.57 -14.77 21.94
N ARG A 174 -15.88 -15.14 20.85
CA ARG A 174 -14.90 -16.25 20.79
C ARG A 174 -13.48 -15.85 21.20
N GLY A 175 -13.26 -14.62 21.65
CA GLY A 175 -11.95 -14.11 22.06
C GLY A 175 -11.04 -13.65 20.90
N GLU A 176 -11.51 -13.70 19.66
CA GLU A 176 -10.77 -13.21 18.49
C GLU A 176 -10.81 -11.67 18.44
N LYS A 177 -9.72 -11.04 18.02
CA LYS A 177 -9.71 -9.58 17.75
C LYS A 177 -9.84 -9.34 16.26
N ILE A 178 -10.94 -8.70 15.86
CA ILE A 178 -11.09 -8.16 14.51
C ILE A 178 -10.43 -6.78 14.45
N VAL A 179 -9.44 -6.64 13.59
CA VAL A 179 -8.73 -5.38 13.36
C VAL A 179 -9.03 -4.89 11.95
N ARG A 180 -9.62 -3.69 11.84
CA ARG A 180 -9.80 -2.99 10.55
C ARG A 180 -8.75 -1.88 10.44
N LEU A 181 -8.00 -1.88 9.36
CA LEU A 181 -6.95 -0.92 9.06
C LEU A 181 -7.30 -0.20 7.77
N PHE A 182 -7.37 1.12 7.84
CA PHE A 182 -7.58 1.99 6.68
C PHE A 182 -6.35 2.85 6.49
N ILE A 183 -5.75 2.79 5.29
CA ILE A 183 -4.68 3.67 4.87
C ILE A 183 -5.19 4.63 3.81
N HIS A 184 -4.93 5.92 4.00
CA HIS A 184 -5.15 6.92 2.98
C HIS A 184 -3.89 7.75 2.82
N SER A 185 -3.23 7.61 1.67
CA SER A 185 -2.05 8.38 1.33
C SER A 185 -2.46 9.72 0.73
N ILE A 186 -1.92 10.80 1.27
CA ILE A 186 -2.15 12.16 0.79
C ILE A 186 -0.80 12.69 0.29
N SER A 187 -0.75 13.08 -0.98
CA SER A 187 0.39 13.81 -1.51
C SER A 187 0.36 15.25 -0.98
N GLY A 188 1.46 15.70 -0.38
CA GLY A 188 1.60 17.09 0.05
C GLY A 188 1.55 18.04 -1.16
N HIS A 189 0.65 19.04 -1.08
CA HIS A 189 0.53 20.12 -2.04
C HIS A 189 1.75 21.05 -2.02
#